data_AF-A0A533SCH4-F1
#
_entry.id   AF-A0A533SCH4-F1
#
_cell.length_a   1.000
_cell.length_b   1.000
_cell.length_c   1.000
_cell.angle_alpha   90.00
_cell.angle_beta   90.00
_cell.angle_gamma   90.00
#
_symmetry.space_group_name_H-M   'P 1'
#
loop_
_entity.id
_entity.type
_entity.pdbx_description
1 polymer ?
#
loop_
_entity_poly.entity_id
_entity_poly.type
_entity_poly.pdbx_seq_one_letter_code
_entity_poly.pdbx_strand_id
1 'polypeptide(L)' 'MDSKRLIKLRELIGYDNPGIAKMFNIDVTEVDAYCLGTKDVPDKIALDLEAFADWSCEVSHTETKRELAKIHLNKPE' A
#
# COMPACT_ATOMS: atom_id res chain seq x y z
N MET A 1 -3.96 8.23 -10.97
CA MET A 1 -2.71 7.43 -11.07
C MET A 1 -2.92 6.34 -12.11
N ASP A 2 -1.90 5.98 -12.91
CA ASP A 2 -2.00 4.84 -13.84
C ASP A 2 -1.64 3.50 -13.18
N SER A 3 -2.11 2.39 -13.79
CA SER A 3 -1.91 1.03 -13.27
C SER A 3 -0.44 0.61 -13.15
N LYS A 4 0.45 1.10 -14.01
CA LYS A 4 1.88 0.75 -13.92
C LYS A 4 2.51 1.41 -12.69
N ARG A 5 2.12 2.65 -12.40
CA ARG A 5 2.56 3.37 -11.20
C ARG A 5 2.02 2.69 -9.94
N LEU A 6 0.77 2.24 -9.93
CA LEU A 6 0.21 1.45 -8.82
C LEU A 6 1.01 0.17 -8.55
N ILE A 7 1.28 -0.62 -9.58
CA ILE A 7 2.05 -1.87 -9.46
C ILE A 7 3.44 -1.57 -8.89
N LYS A 8 4.11 -0.53 -9.36
CA LYS A 8 5.44 -0.15 -8.88
C LYS A 8 5.44 0.31 -7.43
N LEU A 9 4.45 1.09 -6.99
CA LEU A 9 4.32 1.49 -5.59
C LEU A 9 4.03 0.29 -4.70
N ARG A 10 3.14 -0.62 -5.13
CA ARG A 10 2.85 -1.87 -4.45
C ARG A 10 4.11 -2.73 -4.24
N GLU A 11 4.92 -2.88 -5.29
CA GLU A 11 6.21 -3.59 -5.22
C GLU A 11 7.19 -2.89 -4.28
N LEU A 12 7.26 -1.56 -4.32
CA LEU A 12 8.16 -0.76 -3.49
C LEU A 12 7.87 -0.92 -1.99
N ILE A 13 6.58 -0.95 -1.62
CA ILE A 13 6.18 -1.15 -0.22
C ILE A 13 6.15 -2.63 0.18
N GLY A 14 6.28 -3.55 -0.78
CA GLY A 14 6.35 -4.99 -0.54
C GLY A 14 5.00 -5.65 -0.25
N TYR A 15 3.90 -5.07 -0.72
CA TYR A 15 2.55 -5.60 -0.51
C TYR A 15 2.06 -6.38 -1.74
N ASP A 16 1.14 -7.30 -1.56
CA ASP A 16 0.38 -7.94 -2.63
C ASP A 16 -1.03 -7.33 -2.74
N ASN A 17 -1.82 -7.72 -3.73
CA ASN A 17 -3.17 -7.18 -3.93
C ASN A 17 -4.08 -7.39 -2.71
N PRO A 18 -4.08 -8.56 -2.03
CA PRO A 18 -4.76 -8.74 -0.75
C PRO A 18 -4.31 -7.76 0.34
N GLY A 19 -3.00 -7.50 0.44
CA GLY A 19 -2.44 -6.55 1.40
C GLY A 19 -2.92 -5.12 1.16
N ILE A 20 -2.92 -4.68 -0.10
CA ILE A 20 -3.47 -3.37 -0.51
C ILE A 20 -4.98 -3.30 -0.23
N ALA A 21 -5.72 -4.36 -0.54
CA ALA A 21 -7.16 -4.44 -0.29
C ALA A 21 -7.47 -4.27 1.20
N LYS A 22 -6.70 -4.95 2.06
CA LYS A 22 -6.80 -4.82 3.52
C LYS A 22 -6.40 -3.42 4.01
N MET A 23 -5.36 -2.81 3.43
CA MET A 23 -4.90 -1.47 3.80
C MET A 23 -5.98 -0.41 3.57
N PHE A 24 -6.70 -0.50 2.45
CA PHE A 24 -7.74 0.46 2.08
C PHE A 24 -9.16 0.02 2.46
N ASN A 25 -9.32 -1.15 3.08
CA ASN A 25 -10.60 -1.77 3.40
C ASN A 25 -11.54 -1.83 2.18
N ILE A 26 -11.01 -2.32 1.06
CA ILE A 26 -11.73 -2.52 -0.20
C ILE A 26 -11.65 -3.99 -0.63
N ASP A 27 -12.43 -4.37 -1.62
CA ASP A 27 -12.39 -5.71 -2.17
C ASP A 27 -11.11 -5.94 -3.00
N VAL A 28 -10.54 -7.14 -2.92
CA VAL A 28 -9.33 -7.50 -3.69
C VAL A 28 -9.55 -7.41 -5.19
N THR A 29 -10.76 -7.70 -5.66
CA THR A 29 -11.13 -7.60 -7.08
C THR A 29 -11.11 -6.17 -7.58
N GLU A 30 -11.33 -5.18 -6.71
CA GLU A 30 -11.15 -3.77 -7.07
C GLU A 30 -9.68 -3.44 -7.27
N VAL A 31 -8.80 -3.95 -6.40
CA VAL A 31 -7.34 -3.79 -6.54
C VAL A 31 -6.84 -4.46 -7.83
N ASP A 32 -7.35 -5.65 -8.15
CA ASP A 32 -7.05 -6.34 -9.40
C ASP A 32 -7.49 -5.50 -10.61
N ALA A 33 -8.71 -4.94 -10.58
CA ALA A 33 -9.21 -4.08 -11.66
C ALA A 33 -8.34 -2.81 -11.84
N TYR A 34 -7.86 -2.22 -10.75
CA TYR A 34 -6.92 -1.11 -10.80
C TYR A 34 -5.58 -1.51 -11.43
N CYS A 35 -5.04 -2.68 -11.06
CA CYS A 35 -3.77 -3.20 -11.58
C CYS A 35 -3.86 -3.58 -13.07
N LEU A 36 -5.02 -4.09 -13.52
CA LEU A 36 -5.29 -4.44 -14.91
C LEU A 36 -5.63 -3.23 -15.79
N GLY A 37 -5.88 -2.06 -15.19
CA GLY A 37 -6.30 -0.85 -15.91
C GLY A 37 -7.71 -0.92 -16.47
N THR A 38 -8.53 -1.85 -15.96
CA THR A 38 -9.96 -1.93 -16.29
C THR A 38 -10.79 -0.96 -15.45
N LYS A 39 -10.20 -0.41 -14.38
CA LYS A 39 -10.79 0.61 -13.53
C LYS A 39 -9.75 1.65 -13.14
N ASP A 40 -10.15 2.92 -13.12
CA ASP A 40 -9.30 4.01 -12.63
C ASP A 40 -9.07 3.89 -11.13
N VAL A 41 -7.83 4.20 -10.71
CA VAL A 41 -7.46 4.30 -9.30
C VAL A 41 -8.08 5.57 -8.73
N PRO A 42 -8.92 5.49 -7.68
CA PRO A 42 -9.44 6.67 -7.01
C PRO A 42 -8.31 7.57 -6.50
N ASP A 43 -8.45 8.89 -6.67
CA ASP A 43 -7.41 9.86 -6.28
C ASP A 43 -7.00 9.75 -4.80
N LYS A 44 -7.95 9.41 -3.92
CA LYS A 44 -7.66 9.20 -2.51
C LYS A 44 -6.70 8.02 -2.29
N ILE A 45 -7.00 6.86 -2.87
CA ILE A 45 -6.12 5.68 -2.80
C ILE A 45 -4.76 6.00 -3.40
N ALA A 46 -4.77 6.79 -4.48
CA ALA A 46 -3.54 7.19 -5.14
C ALA A 46 -2.63 8.02 -4.24
N LEU A 47 -3.17 9.08 -3.65
CA LEU A 47 -2.43 9.98 -2.76
C LEU A 47 -1.97 9.25 -1.49
N ASP A 48 -2.84 8.44 -0.90
CA ASP A 48 -2.51 7.69 0.33
C ASP A 48 -1.40 6.66 0.07
N LEU A 49 -1.42 5.97 -1.07
CA LEU A 49 -0.40 5.00 -1.43
C LEU A 49 0.95 5.67 -1.74
N GLU A 50 0.93 6.82 -2.41
CA GLU A 50 2.14 7.61 -2.67
C GLU A 50 2.75 8.13 -1.37
N ALA A 51 1.95 8.70 -0.48
CA ALA A 51 2.40 9.15 0.84
C ALA A 51 2.96 8.00 1.68
N PHE A 52 2.32 6.83 1.64
CA PHE A 52 2.80 5.65 2.35
C PHE A 52 4.12 5.11 1.78
N ALA A 53 4.28 5.14 0.46
CA ALA A 53 5.52 4.75 -0.19
C ALA A 53 6.67 5.73 0.12
N ASP A 54 6.38 7.02 0.10
CA ASP A 54 7.33 8.09 0.46
C ASP A 54 7.78 7.93 1.93
N TRP A 55 6.83 7.83 2.86
CA TRP A 55 7.10 7.52 4.26
C TRP A 55 7.88 6.22 4.42
N SER A 56 7.52 5.17 3.68
CA SER A 56 8.22 3.88 3.72
C SER A 56 9.66 4.00 3.23
N CYS A 57 9.95 4.88 2.27
CA CYS A 57 11.30 5.21 1.82
C CYS A 57 12.08 5.99 2.89
N GLU A 58 11.47 7.01 3.51
CA GLU A 58 12.10 7.78 4.60
C GLU A 58 12.40 6.91 5.82
N VAL A 59 11.51 5.98 6.16
CA VAL A 59 11.62 5.07 7.31
C VAL A 59 12.42 3.79 6.98
N SER A 60 12.87 3.60 5.74
CA SER A 60 13.71 2.45 5.33
C SER A 60 15.12 2.44 5.91
N HIS A 61 15.46 3.37 6.81
CA HIS A 61 16.47 3.09 7.85
C HIS A 61 15.95 1.96 8.76
N THR A 62 16.30 0.74 8.36
CA THR A 62 15.80 -0.60 8.72
C THR A 62 15.44 -0.90 10.17
N GLU A 63 15.96 -0.15 11.14
CA GLU A 63 15.67 -0.34 12.57
C GLU A 63 14.25 0.11 12.94
N THR A 64 13.79 1.21 12.35
CA THR A 64 12.51 1.85 12.66
C THR A 64 11.31 1.01 12.20
N LYS A 65 11.45 0.30 11.06
CA LYS A 65 10.40 -0.60 10.53
C LYS A 65 10.10 -1.78 11.46
N ARG A 66 11.13 -2.34 12.11
CA ARG A 66 10.96 -3.50 13.00
C ARG A 66 10.28 -3.11 14.31
N GLU A 67 10.60 -1.93 14.83
CA GLU A 67 10.02 -1.42 16.07
C GLU A 67 8.59 -0.90 15.88
N LEU A 68 8.30 -0.18 14.79
CA LEU A 68 6.93 0.28 14.51
C LEU A 68 5.98 -0.86 14.16
N ALA A 69 6.44 -1.87 13.41
CA ALA A 69 5.64 -3.07 13.16
C ALA A 69 5.27 -3.79 14.46
N LYS A 70 6.18 -3.86 15.45
CA LYS A 70 5.85 -4.41 16.78
C LYS A 70 4.81 -3.54 17.50
N ILE A 71 4.95 -2.21 17.49
CA ILE A 71 4.04 -1.31 18.22
C ILE A 71 2.63 -1.34 17.63
N HIS A 72 2.50 -1.43 16.30
CA HIS A 72 1.21 -1.41 15.62
C HIS A 72 0.55 -2.78 15.50
N LEU A 73 1.32 -3.88 15.47
CA LEU A 73 0.78 -5.24 15.31
C LEU A 73 0.65 -6.04 16.62
N ASN A 74 1.29 -5.62 17.73
CA ASN A 74 1.12 -6.25 19.06
C ASN A 74 0.12 -5.53 19.99
N LYS A 75 -0.76 -4.68 19.47
CA LYS A 75 -1.88 -4.21 20.31
C LYS A 75 -2.99 -5.28 20.30
N PRO A 76 -3.26 -5.98 21.42
CA PRO A 76 -4.53 -6.67 21.56
C PRO A 76 -5.66 -5.62 21.59
N GLU A 77 -6.82 -6.01 21.04
CA GLU A 77 -8.05 -5.22 20.98
C GLU A 77 -8.46 -4.60 22.33
#